data_AF-A0A0A8YCY9-F1
#
_entry.id   AF-A0A0A8YCY9-F1
#
_cell.length_a   1.000
_cell.length_b   1.000
_cell.length_c   1.000
_cell.angle_alpha   90.00
_cell.angle_beta   90.00
_cell.angle_gamma   90.00
#
_symmetry.space_group_name_H-M   'P 1'
#
loop_
_entity.id
_entity.type
_entity.pdbx_description
1 polymer ?
#
loop_
_entity_poly.entity_id
_entity_poly.type
_entity_poly.pdbx_seq_one_letter_code
_entity_poly.pdbx_strand_id
1 'polypeptide(L)'
;MLAAISVVAIPHIFRQLKPKHVVWSYTVAPVFAFCNAYGTGLTDWSLSSSYGKLAIFIFGSSIGASDGGVVAGLAACGLMMGIVSTASDLIQDFKTGYLTLTSPRSMFVSQVMGTGLGCIISPVVFWIFYKAYDVGLEEGYPAPYAKIYRGIALLGVNGWNQLPKYCLRFCLSFFLLAIAICALKEVAKQRGWWLQDYIPSALGMAVPFFLGSFFTIDMCVGSIVLYIWSKSDPVRAHMFAPAVASGLICGDGIWSLPSSILSLLRIDPPMCMRVFSAETNFQVEEFLYTLRNPAAT
;
A
#
# COMPACT_ATOMS: atom_id res chain seq x y z
N MET A 1 -8.52 -21.04 17.56
CA MET A 1 -8.96 -22.12 16.63
C MET A 1 -8.51 -21.85 15.20
N LEU A 2 -8.96 -20.76 14.55
CA LEU A 2 -8.58 -20.44 13.16
C LEU A 2 -7.05 -20.33 12.94
N ALA A 3 -6.33 -19.70 13.86
CA ALA A 3 -4.86 -19.65 13.82
C ALA A 3 -4.19 -21.03 13.93
N ALA A 4 -4.81 -21.99 14.63
CA ALA A 4 -4.27 -23.36 14.71
C ALA A 4 -4.50 -24.11 13.39
N ILE A 5 -5.66 -23.90 12.75
CA ILE A 5 -5.97 -24.47 11.44
C ILE A 5 -5.01 -23.93 10.37
N SER A 6 -4.75 -22.62 10.36
CA SER A 6 -3.82 -22.02 9.39
C SER A 6 -2.38 -22.47 9.58
N VAL A 7 -1.92 -22.72 10.81
CA VAL A 7 -0.60 -23.31 11.10
C VAL A 7 -0.41 -24.67 10.45
N VAL A 8 -1.49 -25.43 10.25
CA VAL A 8 -1.45 -26.74 9.57
C VAL A 8 -1.70 -26.61 8.06
N ALA A 9 -2.66 -25.76 7.65
CA ALA A 9 -3.05 -25.63 6.25
C ALA A 9 -2.00 -24.91 5.39
N ILE A 10 -1.37 -23.84 5.90
CA ILE A 10 -0.40 -23.04 5.13
C ILE A 10 0.82 -23.88 4.71
N PRO A 11 1.45 -24.68 5.57
CA PRO A 11 2.56 -25.56 5.17
C PRO A 11 2.16 -26.66 4.18
N HIS A 12 0.87 -27.01 4.10
CA HIS A 12 0.37 -27.98 3.13
C HIS A 12 0.34 -27.39 1.71
N ILE A 13 -0.02 -26.10 1.60
CA ILE A 13 -0.03 -25.34 0.34
C ILE A 13 1.40 -24.93 -0.04
N PHE A 14 2.16 -24.39 0.92
CA PHE A 14 3.52 -23.90 0.74
C PHE A 14 4.49 -24.72 1.61
N ARG A 15 4.96 -25.86 1.08
CA ARG A 15 5.85 -26.80 1.79
C ARG A 15 7.13 -26.15 2.32
N GLN A 16 7.59 -25.08 1.68
CA GLN A 16 8.77 -24.32 2.07
C GLN A 16 8.55 -23.53 3.38
N LEU A 17 7.30 -23.16 3.70
CA LEU A 17 6.95 -22.44 4.91
C LEU A 17 6.59 -23.42 6.04
N LYS A 18 7.60 -23.84 6.80
CA LYS A 18 7.42 -24.77 7.94
C LYS A 18 6.46 -24.21 9.01
N PRO A 19 5.72 -25.05 9.76
CA PRO A 19 4.78 -24.61 10.81
C PRO A 19 5.37 -23.64 11.83
N LYS A 20 6.65 -23.83 12.20
CA LYS A 20 7.38 -22.93 13.12
C LYS A 20 7.39 -21.47 12.66
N HIS A 21 7.48 -21.23 11.34
CA HIS A 21 7.49 -19.88 10.79
C HIS A 21 6.10 -19.24 10.85
N VAL A 22 5.05 -20.04 10.63
CA VAL A 22 3.66 -19.56 10.71
C VAL A 22 3.32 -19.17 12.16
N VAL A 23 3.70 -19.99 13.14
CA VAL A 23 3.53 -19.67 14.58
C VAL A 23 4.28 -18.39 14.95
N TRP A 24 5.52 -18.25 14.49
CA TRP A 24 6.29 -17.04 14.76
C TRP A 24 5.66 -15.80 14.12
N SER A 25 5.13 -15.93 12.89
CA SER A 25 4.37 -14.87 12.23
C SER A 25 3.16 -14.43 13.06
N TYR A 26 2.37 -15.37 13.60
CA TYR A 26 1.22 -15.05 14.45
C TYR A 26 1.60 -14.42 15.79
N THR A 27 2.82 -14.67 16.28
CA THR A 27 3.30 -14.06 17.52
C THR A 27 3.73 -12.61 17.31
N VAL A 28 4.35 -12.31 16.17
CA VAL A 28 4.86 -10.96 15.84
C VAL A 28 3.78 -10.07 15.21
N ALA A 29 2.87 -10.65 14.44
CA ALA A 29 1.86 -9.91 13.68
C ALA A 29 0.99 -8.96 14.53
N PRO A 30 0.57 -9.27 15.78
CA PRO A 30 -0.19 -8.34 16.61
C PRO A 30 0.52 -7.00 16.87
N VAL A 31 1.86 -7.00 16.98
CA VAL A 31 2.64 -5.77 17.16
C VAL A 31 2.53 -4.89 15.92
N PHE A 32 2.74 -5.47 14.73
CA PHE A 32 2.61 -4.75 13.47
C PHE A 32 1.17 -4.35 13.17
N ALA A 33 0.20 -5.20 13.52
CA ALA A 33 -1.23 -4.90 13.40
C ALA A 33 -1.62 -3.70 14.26
N PHE A 34 -1.13 -3.63 15.51
CA PHE A 34 -1.35 -2.47 16.38
C PHE A 34 -0.72 -1.19 15.80
N CYS A 35 0.56 -1.25 15.39
CA CYS A 35 1.23 -0.10 14.79
C CYS A 35 0.54 0.38 13.50
N ASN A 36 0.09 -0.55 12.65
CA ASN A 36 -0.62 -0.22 11.42
C ASN A 36 -2.01 0.35 11.71
N ALA A 37 -2.78 -0.26 12.61
CA ALA A 37 -4.10 0.23 13.01
C ALA A 37 -4.03 1.64 13.60
N TYR A 38 -3.06 1.90 14.48
CA TYR A 38 -2.80 3.24 15.00
C TYR A 38 -2.44 4.20 13.88
N GLY A 39 -1.58 3.77 12.96
CA GLY A 39 -1.15 4.61 11.86
C GLY A 39 -2.28 4.96 10.89
N THR A 40 -3.08 3.97 10.53
CA THR A 40 -4.32 4.14 9.76
C THR A 40 -5.29 5.06 10.49
N GLY A 41 -5.43 4.95 11.81
CA GLY A 41 -6.26 5.87 12.59
C GLY A 41 -5.82 7.34 12.50
N LEU A 42 -4.51 7.60 12.32
CA LEU A 42 -3.95 8.95 12.22
C LEU A 42 -3.90 9.50 10.80
N THR A 43 -3.59 8.67 9.81
CA THR A 43 -3.33 9.12 8.42
C THR A 43 -4.38 8.63 7.43
N ASP A 44 -5.37 7.86 7.88
CA ASP A 44 -6.36 7.17 7.06
C ASP A 44 -5.73 6.25 5.99
N TRP A 45 -4.54 5.72 6.29
CA TRP A 45 -3.75 4.94 5.35
C TRP A 45 -3.22 3.64 5.97
N SER A 46 -3.33 2.53 5.23
CA SER A 46 -2.80 1.23 5.64
C SER A 46 -1.43 0.96 5.00
N LEU A 47 -0.43 0.70 5.83
CA LEU A 47 0.94 0.33 5.43
C LEU A 47 1.11 -1.20 5.41
N SER A 48 0.03 -1.97 5.28
CA SER A 48 0.05 -3.44 5.30
C SER A 48 1.06 -4.02 4.30
N SER A 49 1.14 -3.46 3.09
CA SER A 49 2.10 -3.87 2.06
C SER A 49 3.56 -3.69 2.49
N SER A 50 3.88 -2.65 3.26
CA SER A 50 5.23 -2.41 3.80
C SER A 50 5.61 -3.46 4.85
N TYR A 51 4.70 -3.77 5.77
CA TYR A 51 4.90 -4.85 6.75
C TYR A 51 5.02 -6.23 6.07
N GLY A 52 4.25 -6.45 5.00
CA GLY A 52 4.39 -7.62 4.13
C GLY A 52 5.79 -7.76 3.54
N LYS A 53 6.30 -6.69 2.93
CA LYS A 53 7.67 -6.65 2.37
C LYS A 53 8.73 -6.91 3.43
N LEU A 54 8.57 -6.37 4.65
CA LEU A 54 9.46 -6.69 5.77
C LEU A 54 9.42 -8.18 6.13
N ALA A 55 8.23 -8.80 6.14
CA ALA A 55 8.11 -10.24 6.34
C ALA A 55 8.88 -11.05 5.27
N ILE A 56 8.88 -10.61 4.01
CA ILE A 56 9.69 -11.24 2.95
C ILE A 56 11.16 -11.27 3.35
N PHE A 57 11.73 -10.15 3.79
CA PHE A 57 13.14 -10.08 4.19
C PHE A 57 13.44 -10.99 5.38
N ILE A 58 12.59 -10.95 6.41
CA ILE A 58 12.81 -11.70 7.64
C ILE A 58 12.70 -13.22 7.41
N PHE A 59 11.60 -13.67 6.81
CA PHE A 59 11.35 -15.09 6.58
C PHE A 59 12.15 -15.65 5.40
N GLY A 60 12.30 -14.86 4.33
CA GLY A 60 13.06 -15.24 3.16
C GLY A 60 14.54 -15.42 3.48
N SER A 61 15.15 -14.48 4.23
CA SER A 61 16.56 -14.62 4.65
C SER A 61 16.77 -15.76 5.65
N SER A 62 15.80 -15.99 6.56
CA SER A 62 15.89 -17.07 7.56
C SER A 62 15.84 -18.47 6.95
N ILE A 63 15.18 -18.64 5.80
CA ILE A 63 15.06 -19.93 5.11
C ILE A 63 16.19 -20.11 4.08
N GLY A 64 16.58 -19.02 3.41
CA GLY A 64 17.67 -19.03 2.42
C GLY A 64 17.23 -19.50 1.03
N ALA A 65 18.09 -19.23 0.04
CA ALA A 65 17.80 -19.46 -1.38
C ALA A 65 17.68 -20.95 -1.72
N SER A 66 18.53 -21.79 -1.12
CA SER A 66 18.59 -23.23 -1.36
C SER A 66 17.31 -23.96 -0.96
N ASP A 67 16.62 -23.45 0.07
CA ASP A 67 15.48 -24.12 0.70
C ASP A 67 14.13 -23.54 0.25
N GLY A 68 14.13 -22.73 -0.82
CA GLY A 68 12.92 -22.14 -1.37
C GLY A 68 12.41 -20.91 -0.60
N GLY A 69 13.33 -20.13 -0.02
CA GLY A 69 13.01 -18.92 0.74
C GLY A 69 12.22 -17.87 -0.04
N VAL A 70 12.26 -17.87 -1.38
CA VAL A 70 11.48 -16.93 -2.21
C VAL A 70 9.99 -17.20 -2.05
N VAL A 71 9.57 -18.46 -2.21
CA VAL A 71 8.17 -18.88 -2.08
C VAL A 71 7.71 -18.72 -0.64
N ALA A 72 8.53 -19.14 0.31
CA ALA A 72 8.19 -19.02 1.73
C ALA A 72 8.09 -17.56 2.20
N GLY A 73 8.98 -16.68 1.73
CA GLY A 73 8.94 -15.24 2.02
C GLY A 73 7.71 -14.57 1.43
N LEU A 74 7.32 -14.91 0.19
CA LEU A 74 6.08 -14.41 -0.42
C LEU A 74 4.83 -14.93 0.28
N ALA A 75 4.81 -16.19 0.70
CA ALA A 75 3.71 -16.75 1.49
C ALA A 75 3.59 -16.07 2.87
N ALA A 76 4.72 -15.84 3.55
CA ALA A 76 4.77 -15.11 4.81
C ALA A 76 4.35 -13.64 4.64
N CYS A 77 4.68 -13.01 3.52
CA CYS A 77 4.19 -11.68 3.15
C CYS A 77 2.67 -11.65 3.06
N GLY A 78 2.06 -12.59 2.33
CA GLY A 78 0.61 -12.67 2.20
C GLY A 78 -0.07 -12.86 3.55
N LEU A 79 0.48 -13.73 4.40
CA LEU A 79 0.00 -13.93 5.76
C LEU A 79 0.08 -12.64 6.59
N MET A 80 1.23 -11.96 6.59
CA MET A 80 1.44 -10.73 7.36
C MET A 80 0.53 -9.61 6.85
N MET A 81 0.45 -9.42 5.53
CA MET A 81 -0.42 -8.41 4.92
C MET A 81 -1.88 -8.63 5.29
N GLY A 82 -2.37 -9.88 5.24
CA GLY A 82 -3.74 -10.21 5.62
C GLY A 82 -4.04 -9.80 7.05
N ILE A 83 -3.21 -10.21 8.01
CA ILE A 83 -3.42 -9.90 9.44
C ILE A 83 -3.40 -8.37 9.68
N VAL A 84 -2.39 -7.69 9.13
CA VAL A 84 -2.15 -6.26 9.36
C VAL A 84 -3.19 -5.38 8.65
N SER A 85 -3.66 -5.78 7.46
CA SER A 85 -4.73 -5.07 6.75
C SER A 85 -6.05 -5.22 7.49
N THR A 86 -6.44 -6.46 7.83
CA THR A 86 -7.72 -6.71 8.52
C THR A 86 -7.81 -5.95 9.85
N ALA A 87 -6.70 -5.81 10.58
CA ALA A 87 -6.69 -5.02 11.81
C ALA A 87 -6.96 -3.53 11.58
N SER A 88 -6.39 -2.94 10.52
CA SER A 88 -6.64 -1.54 10.14
C SER A 88 -8.06 -1.34 9.62
N ASP A 89 -8.54 -2.23 8.75
CA ASP A 89 -9.88 -2.15 8.17
C ASP A 89 -10.94 -2.24 9.27
N LEU A 90 -10.77 -3.16 10.24
CA LEU A 90 -11.67 -3.31 11.39
C LEU A 90 -11.74 -2.05 12.26
N ILE A 91 -10.63 -1.30 12.41
CA ILE A 91 -10.61 -0.03 13.16
C ILE A 91 -11.41 1.06 12.42
N GLN A 92 -11.29 1.13 11.08
CA GLN A 92 -12.08 2.05 10.26
C GLN A 92 -13.57 1.69 10.28
N ASP A 93 -13.89 0.39 10.20
CA ASP A 93 -15.24 -0.13 10.31
C ASP A 93 -15.84 0.23 11.67
N PHE A 94 -15.16 -0.04 12.77
CA PHE A 94 -15.67 0.32 14.10
C PHE A 94 -15.86 1.82 14.31
N LYS A 95 -14.98 2.66 13.75
CA LYS A 95 -15.18 4.11 13.77
C LYS A 95 -16.43 4.52 13.00
N THR A 96 -16.63 3.95 11.81
CA THR A 96 -17.82 4.19 11.00
C THR A 96 -19.09 3.70 11.69
N GLY A 97 -19.04 2.53 12.32
CA GLY A 97 -20.12 1.98 13.13
C GLY A 97 -20.47 2.87 14.31
N TYR A 98 -19.47 3.40 15.01
CA TYR A 98 -19.67 4.35 16.10
C TYR A 98 -20.36 5.63 15.61
N LEU A 99 -19.92 6.19 14.47
CA LEU A 99 -20.51 7.40 13.90
C LEU A 99 -21.94 7.19 13.37
N THR A 100 -22.24 5.99 12.87
CA THR A 100 -23.58 5.63 12.37
C THR A 100 -24.50 5.01 13.42
N LEU A 101 -24.02 4.90 14.67
CA LEU A 101 -24.70 4.20 15.78
C LEU A 101 -25.07 2.74 15.44
N THR A 102 -24.29 2.11 14.55
CA THR A 102 -24.46 0.71 14.17
C THR A 102 -23.91 -0.22 15.25
N SER A 103 -24.59 -1.35 15.49
CA SER A 103 -24.13 -2.31 16.48
C SER A 103 -22.78 -2.96 16.09
N PRO A 104 -21.75 -2.96 16.97
CA PRO A 104 -20.45 -3.57 16.69
C PRO A 104 -20.53 -5.07 16.38
N ARG A 105 -21.53 -5.75 16.97
CA ARG A 105 -21.77 -7.18 16.71
C ARG A 105 -22.20 -7.44 15.27
N SER A 106 -23.08 -6.60 14.72
CA SER A 106 -23.52 -6.70 13.33
C SER A 106 -22.38 -6.44 12.35
N MET A 107 -21.51 -5.46 12.66
CA MET A 107 -20.32 -5.20 11.84
C MET A 107 -19.36 -6.39 11.84
N PHE A 108 -19.05 -6.95 13.01
CA PHE A 108 -18.18 -8.12 13.11
C PHE A 108 -18.72 -9.32 12.32
N VAL A 109 -20.02 -9.62 12.44
CA VAL A 109 -20.66 -10.71 11.69
C VAL A 109 -20.60 -10.44 10.18
N SER A 110 -20.90 -9.21 9.75
CA SER A 110 -20.81 -8.81 8.35
C SER A 110 -19.39 -8.98 7.79
N GLN A 111 -18.37 -8.65 8.58
CA GLN A 111 -16.97 -8.80 8.16
C GLN A 111 -16.51 -10.24 8.09
N VAL A 112 -16.96 -11.09 9.02
CA VAL A 112 -16.73 -12.55 8.94
C VAL A 112 -17.39 -13.13 7.70
N MET A 113 -18.63 -12.74 7.41
CA MET A 113 -19.33 -13.17 6.18
C MET A 113 -18.63 -12.66 4.92
N GLY A 114 -18.27 -11.39 4.87
CA GLY A 114 -17.56 -10.78 3.74
C GLY A 114 -16.19 -11.42 3.50
N THR A 115 -15.45 -11.70 4.57
CA THR A 115 -14.17 -12.43 4.49
C THR A 115 -14.39 -13.85 3.96
N GLY A 116 -15.41 -14.56 4.47
CA GLY A 116 -15.76 -15.90 4.01
C GLY A 116 -16.13 -15.94 2.51
N LEU A 117 -16.92 -14.98 2.04
CA LEU A 117 -17.23 -14.81 0.62
C LEU A 117 -15.97 -14.49 -0.19
N GLY A 118 -15.10 -13.62 0.32
CA GLY A 118 -13.82 -13.27 -0.30
C GLY A 118 -12.90 -14.49 -0.49
N CYS A 119 -12.86 -15.42 0.48
CA CYS A 119 -12.10 -16.66 0.36
C CYS A 119 -12.54 -17.55 -0.81
N ILE A 120 -13.75 -17.38 -1.33
CA ILE A 120 -14.27 -18.13 -2.50
C ILE A 120 -14.18 -17.28 -3.76
N ILE A 121 -14.66 -16.03 -3.72
CA ILE A 121 -14.76 -15.15 -4.89
C ILE A 121 -13.37 -14.77 -5.40
N SER A 122 -12.45 -14.38 -4.52
CA SER A 122 -11.11 -13.95 -4.92
C SER A 122 -10.32 -15.01 -5.71
N PRO A 123 -10.19 -16.28 -5.25
CA PRO A 123 -9.49 -17.29 -6.03
C PRO A 123 -10.24 -17.69 -7.30
N VAL A 124 -11.57 -17.68 -7.32
CA VAL A 124 -12.36 -17.96 -8.53
C VAL A 124 -12.10 -16.91 -9.61
N VAL A 125 -12.18 -15.62 -9.25
CA VAL A 125 -11.88 -14.52 -10.17
C VAL A 125 -10.43 -14.59 -10.63
N PHE A 126 -9.48 -14.79 -9.71
CA PHE A 126 -8.08 -14.98 -10.06
C PHE A 126 -7.88 -16.12 -11.06
N TRP A 127 -8.55 -17.26 -10.86
CA TRP A 127 -8.45 -18.42 -11.76
C TRP A 127 -9.02 -18.15 -13.15
N ILE A 128 -10.12 -17.40 -13.24
CA ILE A 128 -10.69 -16.96 -14.53
C ILE A 128 -9.67 -16.11 -15.29
N PHE A 129 -9.09 -15.09 -14.64
CA PHE A 129 -8.08 -14.23 -15.26
C PHE A 129 -6.83 -15.02 -15.66
N TYR A 130 -6.38 -15.92 -14.79
CA TYR A 130 -5.20 -16.75 -15.03
C TYR A 130 -5.39 -17.74 -16.19
N LYS A 131 -6.62 -18.17 -16.48
CA LYS A 131 -6.95 -19.04 -17.61
C LYS A 131 -7.27 -18.26 -18.90
N ALA A 132 -7.82 -17.06 -18.77
CA ALA A 132 -8.25 -16.24 -19.90
C ALA A 132 -7.10 -15.44 -20.54
N TYR A 133 -6.09 -15.07 -19.75
CA TYR A 133 -4.95 -14.27 -20.20
C TYR A 133 -3.64 -14.93 -19.78
N ASP A 134 -2.59 -14.72 -20.58
CA ASP A 134 -1.23 -15.09 -20.22
C ASP A 134 -0.68 -14.08 -19.18
N VAL A 135 -0.97 -14.36 -17.91
CA VAL A 135 -0.58 -13.51 -16.79
C VAL A 135 0.94 -13.50 -16.63
N GLY A 136 1.53 -12.30 -16.69
CA GLY A 136 2.96 -12.08 -16.44
C GLY A 136 3.82 -11.88 -17.69
N LEU A 137 3.27 -12.11 -18.88
CA LEU A 137 3.89 -11.70 -20.15
C LEU A 137 3.70 -10.19 -20.38
N GLU A 138 4.61 -9.59 -21.16
CA GLU A 138 4.51 -8.15 -21.51
C GLU A 138 3.41 -7.89 -22.55
N GLU A 139 3.18 -8.85 -23.44
CA GLU A 139 2.04 -8.89 -24.34
C GLU A 139 0.94 -9.76 -23.71
N GLY A 140 -0.17 -9.13 -23.30
CA GLY A 140 -1.26 -9.81 -22.59
C GLY A 140 -1.63 -9.07 -21.29
N TYR A 141 -1.52 -9.77 -20.16
CA TYR A 141 -1.82 -9.20 -18.84
C TYR A 141 -0.53 -9.03 -18.01
N PRO A 142 0.16 -7.87 -18.09
CA PRO A 142 1.36 -7.64 -17.33
C PRO A 142 1.03 -7.65 -15.84
N ALA A 143 1.79 -8.41 -15.06
CA ALA A 143 1.66 -8.48 -13.60
C ALA A 143 2.80 -7.68 -12.93
N PRO A 144 2.78 -6.33 -12.98
CA PRO A 144 3.90 -5.50 -12.55
C PRO A 144 4.20 -5.68 -11.06
N TYR A 145 3.15 -5.77 -10.23
CA TYR A 145 3.32 -6.04 -8.80
C TYR A 145 3.94 -7.41 -8.54
N ALA A 146 3.56 -8.45 -9.28
CA ALA A 146 4.18 -9.76 -9.12
C ALA A 146 5.69 -9.72 -9.42
N LYS A 147 6.10 -8.99 -10.47
CA LYS A 147 7.53 -8.76 -10.79
C LYS A 147 8.26 -8.04 -9.64
N ILE A 148 7.66 -6.99 -9.07
CA ILE A 148 8.23 -6.23 -7.95
C ILE A 148 8.39 -7.11 -6.71
N TYR A 149 7.34 -7.81 -6.28
CA TYR A 149 7.37 -8.66 -5.09
C TYR A 149 8.33 -9.84 -5.26
N ARG A 150 8.42 -10.44 -6.46
CA ARG A 150 9.44 -11.44 -6.77
C ARG A 150 10.85 -10.86 -6.64
N GLY A 151 11.10 -9.66 -7.15
CA GLY A 151 12.39 -8.97 -7.01
C GLY A 151 12.77 -8.75 -5.55
N ILE A 152 11.82 -8.27 -4.73
CA ILE A 152 12.02 -8.08 -3.28
C ILE A 152 12.31 -9.42 -2.60
N ALA A 153 11.62 -10.50 -2.99
CA ALA A 153 11.86 -11.83 -2.44
C ALA A 153 13.23 -12.38 -2.81
N LEU A 154 13.68 -12.21 -4.05
CA LEU A 154 15.04 -12.60 -4.44
C LEU A 154 16.10 -11.84 -3.63
N LEU A 155 15.92 -10.52 -3.46
CA LEU A 155 16.82 -9.70 -2.64
C LEU A 155 16.80 -10.12 -1.17
N GLY A 156 15.62 -10.36 -0.60
CA GLY A 156 15.47 -10.74 0.81
C GLY A 156 16.09 -12.09 1.13
N VAL A 157 16.01 -13.03 0.21
CA VAL A 157 16.50 -14.40 0.40
C VAL A 157 18.02 -14.51 0.28
N ASN A 158 18.64 -13.67 -0.55
CA ASN A 158 20.09 -13.60 -0.66
C ASN A 158 20.75 -12.80 0.50
N GLY A 159 19.93 -12.32 1.45
CA GLY A 159 20.38 -11.66 2.66
C GLY A 159 20.72 -10.19 2.52
N TRP A 160 20.99 -9.56 3.65
CA TRP A 160 21.18 -8.12 3.83
C TRP A 160 22.36 -7.53 3.03
N ASN A 161 23.31 -8.38 2.62
CA ASN A 161 24.50 -7.97 1.87
C ASN A 161 24.21 -7.63 0.41
N GLN A 162 23.04 -7.98 -0.13
CA GLN A 162 22.63 -7.59 -1.49
C GLN A 162 21.92 -6.23 -1.54
N LEU A 163 21.62 -5.62 -0.39
CA LEU A 163 21.05 -4.27 -0.36
C LEU A 163 22.10 -3.24 -0.82
N PRO A 164 21.67 -2.12 -1.44
CA PRO A 164 22.57 -1.04 -1.84
C PRO A 164 23.49 -0.59 -0.70
N LYS A 165 24.72 -0.19 -1.05
CA LYS A 165 25.70 0.33 -0.08
C LYS A 165 25.06 1.44 0.75
N TYR A 166 25.21 1.36 2.07
CA TYR A 166 24.63 2.27 3.06
C TYR A 166 23.11 2.20 3.29
N CYS A 167 22.35 1.34 2.60
CA CYS A 167 20.90 1.21 2.78
C CYS A 167 20.53 1.03 4.26
N LEU A 168 21.16 0.09 4.97
CA LEU A 168 20.89 -0.16 6.38
C LEU A 168 21.27 1.01 7.30
N ARG A 169 22.33 1.75 6.95
CA ARG A 169 22.72 2.95 7.71
C ARG A 169 21.66 4.03 7.57
N PHE A 170 21.13 4.25 6.36
CA PHE A 170 20.01 5.17 6.15
C PHE A 170 18.75 4.69 6.88
N CYS A 171 18.38 3.41 6.78
CA CYS A 171 17.23 2.87 7.51
C CYS A 171 17.36 3.12 9.02
N LEU A 172 18.53 2.86 9.60
CA LEU A 172 18.79 3.11 11.02
C LEU A 172 18.74 4.60 11.35
N SER A 173 19.36 5.47 10.54
CA SER A 173 19.32 6.91 10.74
C SER A 173 17.90 7.47 10.70
N PHE A 174 17.08 7.08 9.72
CA PHE A 174 15.68 7.51 9.63
C PHE A 174 14.83 6.92 10.76
N PHE A 175 15.10 5.69 11.19
CA PHE A 175 14.44 5.10 12.35
C PHE A 175 14.73 5.88 13.64
N LEU A 176 15.99 6.22 13.89
CA LEU A 176 16.39 7.05 15.04
C LEU A 176 15.82 8.46 14.94
N LEU A 177 15.81 9.06 13.75
CA LEU A 177 15.18 10.36 13.51
C LEU A 177 13.67 10.32 13.80
N ALA A 178 12.97 9.28 13.36
CA ALA A 178 11.54 9.11 13.64
C ALA A 178 11.28 8.98 15.15
N ILE A 179 12.09 8.21 15.87
CA ILE A 179 12.02 8.12 17.34
C ILE A 179 12.26 9.49 17.97
N ALA A 180 13.27 10.22 17.51
CA ALA A 180 13.60 11.55 18.04
C ALA A 180 12.45 12.55 17.82
N ILE A 181 11.82 12.56 16.63
CA ILE A 181 10.66 13.41 16.33
C ILE A 181 9.48 13.05 17.22
N CYS A 182 9.16 11.77 17.37
CA CYS A 182 8.07 11.31 18.23
C CYS A 182 8.32 11.67 19.71
N ALA A 183 9.55 11.45 20.21
CA ALA A 183 9.93 11.80 21.57
C ALA A 183 9.88 13.32 21.80
N LEU A 184 10.39 14.11 20.85
CA LEU A 184 10.33 15.57 20.91
C LEU A 184 8.88 16.07 20.95
N LYS A 185 7.99 15.48 20.15
CA LYS A 185 6.56 15.81 20.15
C LYS A 185 5.91 15.54 21.51
N GLU A 186 6.19 14.39 22.12
CA GLU A 186 5.62 14.03 23.42
C GLU A 186 6.18 14.92 24.55
N VAL A 187 7.48 15.23 24.55
CA VAL A 187 8.09 16.14 25.51
C VAL A 187 7.55 17.57 25.37
N ALA A 188 7.42 18.06 24.13
CA ALA A 188 6.85 19.38 23.84
C ALA A 188 5.41 19.49 24.37
N LYS A 189 4.60 18.44 24.19
CA LYS A 189 3.23 18.36 24.71
C LYS A 189 3.18 18.36 26.23
N GLN A 190 4.02 17.55 26.89
CA GLN A 190 4.04 17.48 28.37
C GLN A 190 4.55 18.76 29.03
N ARG A 191 5.50 19.45 28.40
CA ARG A 191 6.07 20.72 28.91
C ARG A 191 5.33 21.97 28.44
N GLY A 192 4.28 21.83 27.63
CA GLY A 192 3.50 22.96 27.10
C GLY A 192 4.32 23.90 26.20
N TRP A 193 5.26 23.36 25.41
CA TRP A 193 6.06 24.17 24.50
C TRP A 193 5.22 24.67 23.32
N TRP A 194 5.43 25.93 22.90
CA TRP A 194 4.75 26.53 21.74
C TRP A 194 5.01 25.79 20.43
N LEU A 195 6.13 25.06 20.32
CA LEU A 195 6.47 24.25 19.14
C LEU A 195 5.58 23.00 18.98
N GLN A 196 4.74 22.62 19.95
CA GLN A 196 3.98 21.37 19.90
C GLN A 196 3.13 21.22 18.62
N ASP A 197 2.58 22.34 18.11
CA ASP A 197 1.69 22.36 16.95
C ASP A 197 2.46 22.37 15.61
N TYR A 198 3.76 22.66 15.63
CA TYR A 198 4.62 22.74 14.45
C TYR A 198 5.47 21.48 14.22
N ILE A 199 5.51 20.55 15.18
CA ILE A 199 6.29 19.31 15.04
C ILE A 199 5.54 18.34 14.12
N PRO A 200 6.12 17.96 12.96
CA PRO A 200 5.46 17.09 12.01
C PRO A 200 5.27 15.68 12.59
N SER A 201 4.21 15.01 12.16
CA SER A 201 4.02 13.58 12.45
C SER A 201 4.99 12.76 11.62
N ALA A 202 5.91 12.02 12.27
CA ALA A 202 6.84 11.13 11.58
C ALA A 202 6.12 10.13 10.67
N LEU A 203 4.96 9.63 11.12
CA LEU A 203 4.13 8.73 10.35
C LEU A 203 3.51 9.43 9.12
N GLY A 204 3.01 10.66 9.29
CA GLY A 204 2.45 11.45 8.19
C GLY A 204 3.49 11.78 7.13
N MET A 205 4.73 12.06 7.54
CA MET A 205 5.85 12.26 6.62
C MET A 205 6.20 10.98 5.85
N ALA A 206 6.11 9.81 6.47
CA ALA A 206 6.52 8.55 5.84
C ALA A 206 5.63 8.12 4.66
N VAL A 207 4.35 8.49 4.65
CA VAL A 207 3.39 8.07 3.61
C VAL A 207 3.80 8.58 2.21
N PRO A 208 4.09 9.88 2.00
CA PRO A 208 4.62 10.39 0.74
C PRO A 208 5.91 9.72 0.25
N PHE A 209 6.86 9.43 1.16
CA PHE A 209 8.11 8.75 0.79
C PHE A 209 7.86 7.35 0.24
N PHE A 210 6.72 6.75 0.56
CA PHE A 210 6.34 5.43 0.07
C PHE A 210 5.56 5.46 -1.24
N LEU A 211 4.62 6.39 -1.38
CA LEU A 211 3.72 6.45 -2.54
C LEU A 211 4.26 7.30 -3.68
N GLY A 212 4.95 8.39 -3.38
CA GLY A 212 5.48 9.33 -4.35
C GLY A 212 5.07 10.77 -4.08
N SER A 213 5.65 11.68 -4.86
CA SER A 213 5.47 13.12 -4.71
C SER A 213 4.05 13.58 -5.03
N PHE A 214 3.34 12.92 -5.95
CA PHE A 214 1.96 13.27 -6.31
C PHE A 214 1.05 13.31 -5.06
N PHE A 215 1.18 12.32 -4.18
CA PHE A 215 0.41 12.24 -2.95
C PHE A 215 0.69 13.42 -2.01
N THR A 216 1.92 13.94 -2.01
CA THR A 216 2.27 15.14 -1.22
C THR A 216 1.53 16.37 -1.73
N ILE A 217 1.46 16.50 -3.05
CA ILE A 217 0.79 17.63 -3.72
C ILE A 217 -0.70 17.57 -3.41
N ASP A 218 -1.32 16.40 -3.56
CA ASP A 218 -2.74 16.19 -3.28
C ASP A 218 -3.09 16.49 -1.82
N MET A 219 -2.30 15.98 -0.86
CA MET A 219 -2.47 16.30 0.55
C MET A 219 -2.32 17.79 0.85
N CYS A 220 -1.36 18.47 0.20
CA CYS A 220 -1.13 19.90 0.36
C CYS A 220 -2.35 20.70 -0.14
N VAL A 221 -2.81 20.42 -1.36
CA VAL A 221 -3.98 21.07 -1.96
C VAL A 221 -5.22 20.81 -1.11
N GLY A 222 -5.47 19.56 -0.72
CA GLY A 222 -6.59 19.20 0.16
C GLY A 222 -6.54 19.91 1.52
N SER A 223 -5.35 20.05 2.11
CA SER A 223 -5.15 20.77 3.37
C SER A 223 -5.40 22.27 3.23
N ILE A 224 -4.98 22.89 2.12
CA ILE A 224 -5.25 24.31 1.83
C ILE A 224 -6.76 24.55 1.68
N VAL A 225 -7.46 23.69 0.93
CA VAL A 225 -8.92 23.77 0.76
C VAL A 225 -9.62 23.64 2.12
N LEU A 226 -9.23 22.66 2.93
CA LEU A 226 -9.79 22.45 4.26
C LEU A 226 -9.50 23.65 5.19
N TYR A 227 -8.29 24.21 5.12
CA TYR A 227 -7.91 25.37 5.93
C TYR A 227 -8.75 26.60 5.57
N ILE A 228 -8.93 26.90 4.27
CA ILE A 228 -9.79 28.00 3.82
C ILE A 228 -11.24 27.77 4.24
N TRP A 229 -11.76 26.54 4.10
CA TRP A 229 -13.12 26.21 4.51
C TRP A 229 -13.32 26.35 6.02
N SER A 230 -12.34 25.91 6.82
CA SER A 230 -12.38 26.00 8.28
C SER A 230 -12.42 27.44 8.81
N LYS A 231 -11.86 28.41 8.06
CA LYS A 231 -11.95 29.83 8.39
C LYS A 231 -13.36 30.40 8.21
N SER A 232 -14.12 29.87 7.24
CA SER A 232 -15.46 30.35 6.93
C SER A 232 -16.54 29.66 7.75
N ASP A 233 -16.47 28.32 7.88
CA ASP A 233 -17.42 27.53 8.66
C ASP A 233 -16.72 26.31 9.29
N PRO A 234 -16.24 26.42 10.54
CA PRO A 234 -15.49 25.35 11.19
C PRO A 234 -16.36 24.11 11.47
N VAL A 235 -17.66 24.30 11.74
CA VAL A 235 -18.57 23.20 12.11
C VAL A 235 -18.85 22.32 10.89
N ARG A 236 -19.17 22.93 9.74
CA ARG A 236 -19.39 22.17 8.50
C ARG A 236 -18.11 21.55 7.97
N ALA A 237 -16.98 22.28 8.03
CA ALA A 237 -15.70 21.76 7.58
C ALA A 237 -15.35 20.46 8.33
N HIS A 238 -15.44 20.42 9.66
CA HIS A 238 -15.13 19.20 10.41
C HIS A 238 -16.10 18.04 10.18
N MET A 239 -17.38 18.32 9.98
CA MET A 239 -18.41 17.28 9.75
C MET A 239 -18.36 16.68 8.34
N PHE A 240 -18.18 17.53 7.32
CA PHE A 240 -18.30 17.12 5.91
C PHE A 240 -16.97 16.89 5.21
N ALA A 241 -15.83 17.29 5.78
CA ALA A 241 -14.52 17.05 5.16
C ALA A 241 -14.27 15.57 4.80
N PRO A 242 -14.57 14.58 5.66
CA PRO A 242 -14.41 13.17 5.29
C PRO A 242 -15.29 12.78 4.10
N ALA A 243 -16.54 13.27 4.06
CA ALA A 243 -17.47 12.99 2.98
C ALA A 243 -17.00 13.61 1.65
N VAL A 244 -16.57 14.87 1.65
CA VAL A 244 -16.06 15.55 0.45
C VAL A 244 -14.76 14.89 -0.03
N ALA A 245 -13.83 14.59 0.86
CA ALA A 245 -12.58 13.91 0.52
C ALA A 245 -12.85 12.52 -0.10
N SER A 246 -13.74 11.73 0.52
CA SER A 246 -14.14 10.42 -0.03
C SER A 246 -14.81 10.55 -1.41
N GLY A 247 -15.61 11.60 -1.62
CA GLY A 247 -16.25 11.89 -2.91
C GLY A 247 -15.25 12.24 -4.01
N LEU A 248 -14.20 13.01 -3.70
CA LEU A 248 -13.13 13.33 -4.65
C LEU A 248 -12.30 12.09 -5.02
N ILE A 249 -11.94 11.26 -4.03
CA ILE A 249 -11.21 10.00 -4.26
C ILE A 249 -12.06 9.02 -5.07
N CYS A 250 -13.33 8.84 -4.68
CA CYS A 250 -14.26 7.97 -5.40
C CYS A 250 -14.53 8.49 -6.81
N GLY A 251 -14.63 9.81 -7.00
CA GLY A 251 -14.81 10.44 -8.30
C GLY A 251 -13.68 10.12 -9.28
N ASP A 252 -12.43 10.17 -8.82
CA ASP A 252 -11.27 9.73 -9.60
C ASP A 252 -11.36 8.24 -9.96
N GLY A 253 -11.73 7.40 -8.98
CA GLY A 253 -11.98 5.98 -9.20
C GLY A 253 -13.08 5.69 -10.23
N ILE A 254 -14.19 6.45 -10.22
CA ILE A 254 -15.30 6.28 -11.17
C ILE A 254 -14.83 6.57 -12.60
N TRP A 255 -13.88 7.49 -12.80
CA TRP A 255 -13.34 7.79 -14.12
C TRP A 255 -12.56 6.62 -14.75
N SER A 256 -12.08 5.68 -13.94
CA SER A 256 -11.46 4.44 -14.44
C SER A 256 -12.44 3.55 -15.23
N LEU A 257 -13.74 3.62 -14.94
CA LEU A 257 -14.76 2.79 -15.61
C LEU A 257 -15.03 3.26 -17.05
N PRO A 258 -15.38 4.54 -17.33
CA PRO A 258 -15.49 5.04 -18.69
C PRO A 258 -14.21 4.86 -19.49
N SER A 259 -13.04 5.13 -18.91
CA SER A 259 -11.76 4.94 -19.62
C SER A 259 -11.50 3.47 -19.97
N SER A 260 -11.83 2.53 -19.08
CA SER A 260 -11.77 1.09 -19.37
C SER A 260 -12.75 0.69 -20.47
N ILE A 261 -13.98 1.23 -20.47
CA ILE A 261 -14.99 0.97 -21.51
C ILE A 261 -14.52 1.53 -22.87
N LEU A 262 -13.99 2.75 -22.91
CA LEU A 262 -13.41 3.36 -24.11
C LEU A 262 -12.26 2.50 -24.65
N SER A 263 -11.40 1.99 -23.77
CA SER A 263 -10.31 1.08 -24.13
C SER A 263 -10.82 -0.26 -24.66
N LEU A 264 -11.90 -0.81 -24.09
CA LEU A 264 -12.53 -2.05 -24.56
C LEU A 264 -13.20 -1.88 -25.93
N LEU A 265 -13.80 -0.72 -26.17
CA LEU A 265 -14.43 -0.35 -27.45
C LEU A 265 -13.40 0.05 -28.52
N ARG A 266 -12.09 0.01 -28.20
CA ARG A 266 -10.99 0.45 -29.07
C ARG A 266 -11.22 1.84 -29.66
N ILE A 267 -11.81 2.74 -28.87
CA ILE A 267 -12.00 4.13 -29.27
C ILE A 267 -10.63 4.79 -29.14
N ASP A 268 -10.05 5.19 -30.27
CA ASP A 268 -8.77 5.89 -30.29
C ASP A 268 -8.91 7.22 -29.53
N PRO A 269 -8.02 7.51 -28.57
CA PRO A 269 -8.04 8.77 -27.86
C PRO A 269 -7.79 9.91 -28.85
N PRO A 270 -8.56 11.03 -28.77
CA PRO A 270 -8.41 12.16 -29.69
C PRO A 270 -7.03 12.84 -29.60
N MET A 271 -6.30 12.60 -28.51
CA MET A 271 -4.91 13.01 -28.32
C MET A 271 -4.13 11.92 -27.57
N CYS A 272 -3.07 11.39 -28.18
CA CYS A 272 -2.08 10.56 -27.51
C CYS A 272 -1.03 11.45 -26.85
N MET A 273 -1.17 11.73 -25.55
CA MET A 273 -0.07 12.30 -24.76
C MET A 273 0.75 11.18 -24.13
N ARG A 274 2.03 11.11 -24.50
CA ARG A 274 2.99 10.19 -23.90
C ARG A 274 4.08 11.05 -23.27
N VAL A 275 4.11 11.08 -21.94
CA VAL A 275 5.10 11.85 -21.20
C VAL A 275 6.36 10.99 -21.08
N PHE A 276 7.36 11.29 -21.87
CA PHE A 276 8.63 10.58 -21.80
C PHE A 276 9.57 11.22 -20.76
N SER A 277 10.57 10.46 -20.31
CA SER A 277 11.68 11.03 -19.55
C SER A 277 12.40 12.09 -20.40
N ALA A 278 13.08 13.06 -19.80
CA ALA A 278 13.73 14.14 -20.55
C ALA A 278 14.68 13.63 -21.65
N GLU A 279 15.42 12.55 -21.36
CA GLU A 279 16.33 11.91 -22.31
C GLU A 279 15.59 11.26 -23.48
N THR A 280 14.49 10.58 -23.19
CA THR A 280 13.64 9.95 -24.21
C THR A 280 12.86 11.00 -25.02
N ASN A 281 12.43 12.12 -24.41
CA ASN A 281 11.83 13.24 -25.12
C ASN A 281 12.79 13.83 -26.15
N PHE A 282 14.07 13.98 -25.79
CA PHE A 282 15.09 14.48 -26.72
C PHE A 282 15.26 13.53 -27.92
N GLN A 283 15.34 12.22 -27.68
CA GLN A 283 15.43 11.21 -28.75
C GLN A 283 14.17 11.19 -29.63
N VAL A 284 12.99 11.35 -29.04
CA VAL A 284 11.72 11.42 -29.77
C VAL A 284 11.64 12.72 -30.58
N GLU A 285 12.06 13.86 -30.04
CA GLU A 285 12.15 15.12 -30.79
C GLU A 285 13.12 15.02 -31.96
N GLU A 286 14.31 14.45 -31.75
CA GLU A 286 15.30 14.21 -32.80
C GLU A 286 14.72 13.32 -33.91
N PHE A 287 14.04 12.24 -33.54
CA PHE A 287 13.34 11.36 -34.49
C PHE A 287 12.22 12.09 -35.23
N LEU A 288 11.39 12.88 -34.54
CA LEU A 288 10.33 13.68 -35.18
C LEU A 288 10.89 14.75 -36.12
N TYR A 289 12.06 15.33 -35.81
CA TYR A 289 12.78 16.23 -36.70
C TYR A 289 13.23 15.53 -37.99
N THR A 290 13.63 14.26 -37.94
CA THR A 290 13.96 13.50 -39.16
C THR A 290 12.75 13.18 -40.04
N LEU A 291 11.53 13.13 -39.46
CA LEU A 291 10.28 12.88 -40.17
C LEU A 291 9.65 14.14 -40.79
N ARG A 292 10.03 15.33 -40.31
CA ARG A 292 9.59 16.61 -40.88
C ARG A 292 10.42 16.91 -42.15
N ASN A 293 10.03 16.24 -43.24
CA ASN A 293 10.66 16.09 -44.56
C ASN A 293 11.42 17.33 -45.13
N PRO A 294 12.57 17.16 -45.82
CA PRO A 294 13.23 18.21 -46.62
C PRO A 294 12.57 18.43 -48.00
N ALA A 295 11.24 18.44 -48.08
CA ALA A 295 10.53 18.75 -49.32
C ALA A 295 9.17 19.42 -49.03
N ALA A 296 9.22 20.73 -48.80
CA ALA A 296 8.09 21.65 -48.99
C ALA A 296 8.62 22.89 -49.72
N THR A 297 8.80 22.73 -51.03
CA THR A 297 8.64 23.80 -52.04
C THR A 297 7.28 23.61 -52.68
#